data_AF-A0A914KGN9-F1
#
_entry.id   AF-A0A914KGN9-F1
#
_cell.length_a   1.000
_cell.length_b   1.000
_cell.length_c   1.000
_cell.angle_alpha   90.00
_cell.angle_beta   90.00
_cell.angle_gamma   90.00
#
_symmetry.space_group_name_H-M   'P 1'
#
loop_
_entity.id
_entity.type
_entity.pdbx_description
1 polymer ?
#
loop_
_entity_poly.entity_id
_entity_poly.type
_entity_poly.pdbx_seq_one_letter_code
_entity_poly.pdbx_strand_id
1 'polypeptide(L)'
;MYLKVGYTFETECTKSRYVTVCENYAKEKGIPFEWKDERFSYEVDDPETKLTGDSLALSLIICIMSFILKRLPPADLCCTEAIDLCGNFRPVGGLKYKLKAAADAGKSRILLPLAMKTEFEKIEMEQRYGIVAIYGQNFKDPR
;
A
#
# COMPACT_ATOMS: atom_id res chain seq x y z
N MET A 1 13.26 19.04 -2.25
CA MET A 1 12.71 18.02 -3.15
C MET A 1 11.28 18.44 -3.45
N TYR A 2 10.98 18.80 -4.70
CA TYR A 2 9.74 19.48 -5.06
C TYR A 2 8.59 18.47 -5.21
N LEU A 3 7.59 18.55 -4.33
CA LEU A 3 6.25 18.04 -4.59
C LEU A 3 5.53 19.08 -5.44
N LYS A 4 5.20 18.74 -6.68
CA LYS A 4 4.41 19.59 -7.59
C LYS A 4 2.98 19.08 -7.58
N VAL A 5 2.04 20.02 -7.54
CA VAL A 5 0.64 19.82 -7.12
C VAL A 5 -0.25 19.35 -8.27
N GLY A 6 -1.10 18.34 -8.01
CA GLY A 6 -2.21 17.93 -8.88
C GLY A 6 -3.17 16.97 -8.17
N TYR A 7 -4.37 17.45 -7.86
CA TYR A 7 -5.56 16.77 -7.29
C TYR A 7 -5.57 16.37 -5.79
N THR A 8 -6.62 16.85 -5.11
CA THR A 8 -6.92 16.60 -3.69
C THR A 8 -8.19 15.76 -3.60
N PHE A 9 -8.07 14.46 -3.30
CA PHE A 9 -9.24 13.65 -2.93
C PHE A 9 -9.40 13.70 -1.42
N GLU A 10 -10.17 14.67 -0.92
CA GLU A 10 -10.67 14.66 0.45
C GLU A 10 -11.75 13.60 0.58
N THR A 11 -11.37 12.46 1.14
CA THR A 11 -12.30 11.64 1.92
C THR A 11 -11.77 11.63 3.35
N GLU A 12 -12.40 12.38 4.25
CA GLU A 12 -12.04 12.42 5.68
C GLU A 12 -11.87 11.02 6.28
N CYS A 13 -12.66 10.05 5.79
CA CYS A 13 -12.62 8.65 6.20
C CYS A 13 -11.34 7.91 5.79
N THR A 14 -10.75 8.24 4.63
CA THR A 14 -9.47 7.66 4.21
C THR A 14 -8.33 8.30 5.00
N LYS A 15 -8.41 9.62 5.24
CA LYS A 15 -7.43 10.37 6.05
C LYS A 15 -7.28 9.84 7.47
N SER A 16 -8.39 9.61 8.16
CA SER A 16 -8.34 9.07 9.52
C SER A 16 -7.72 7.68 9.55
N ARG A 17 -7.95 6.84 8.53
CA ARG A 17 -7.53 5.45 8.54
C ARG A 17 -6.01 5.24 8.45
N TYR A 18 -5.32 5.86 7.48
CA TYR A 18 -3.88 5.66 7.35
C TYR A 18 -3.08 6.33 8.48
N VAL A 19 -3.52 7.51 8.95
CA VAL A 19 -2.87 8.20 10.08
C VAL A 19 -2.99 7.35 11.35
N THR A 20 -4.18 6.84 11.65
CA THR A 20 -4.41 5.98 12.83
C THR A 20 -3.51 4.74 12.83
N VAL A 21 -3.36 4.07 11.68
CA VAL A 21 -2.47 2.89 11.60
C VAL A 21 -1.01 3.28 11.85
N CYS A 22 -0.55 4.39 11.26
CA CYS A 22 0.82 4.88 11.46
C CYS A 22 1.06 5.30 12.92
N GLU A 23 0.13 6.04 13.53
CA GLU A 23 0.17 6.45 14.93
C GLU A 23 0.27 5.26 15.88
N ASN A 24 -0.60 4.26 15.68
CA ASN A 24 -0.60 3.06 16.50
C ASN A 24 0.71 2.29 16.37
N TYR A 25 1.22 2.13 15.15
CA TYR A 25 2.51 1.48 14.91
C TYR A 25 3.65 2.25 15.58
N ALA A 26 3.68 3.58 15.42
CA ALA A 26 4.72 4.42 15.99
C ALA A 26 4.71 4.39 17.52
N LYS A 27 3.52 4.49 18.13
CA LYS A 27 3.33 4.41 19.58
C LYS A 27 3.83 3.08 20.15
N GLU A 28 3.50 1.96 19.49
CA GLU A 28 3.96 0.63 19.92
C GLU A 28 5.48 0.43 19.80
N LYS A 29 6.11 1.08 18.82
CA LYS A 29 7.56 0.98 18.58
C LYS A 29 8.37 2.08 19.26
N GLY A 30 7.73 3.00 19.98
CA GLY A 30 8.39 4.15 20.60
C GLY A 30 8.98 5.13 19.58
N ILE A 31 8.44 5.16 18.37
CA ILE A 31 8.88 6.08 17.31
C ILE A 31 8.16 7.42 17.54
N PRO A 32 8.89 8.56 17.60
CA PRO A 32 8.27 9.87 17.62
C PRO A 32 7.42 10.07 16.38
N PHE A 33 6.12 10.26 16.58
CA PHE A 33 5.16 10.51 15.52
C PHE A 33 4.34 11.73 15.91
N GLU A 34 4.35 12.73 15.06
CA GLU A 34 3.51 13.92 15.18
C GLU A 34 2.86 14.14 13.82
N TRP A 35 1.55 13.90 13.73
CA TRP A 35 0.81 14.31 12.55
C TRP A 35 0.54 15.80 12.63
N LYS A 36 1.32 16.58 11.88
CA LYS A 36 0.96 17.96 11.58
C LYS A 36 -0.06 17.89 10.46
N ASP A 37 -1.09 18.73 10.52
CA ASP A 37 -2.19 18.78 9.56
C ASP A 37 -1.73 19.36 8.19
N GLU A 38 -0.56 18.93 7.75
CA GLU A 38 0.04 19.21 6.47
C GLU A 38 -0.74 18.44 5.42
N ARG A 39 -1.10 19.15 4.35
CA ARG A 39 -1.84 18.58 3.25
C ARG A 39 -0.90 17.66 2.47
N PHE A 40 -1.08 16.35 2.61
CA PHE A 40 -0.46 15.38 1.73
C PHE A 40 -1.24 15.33 0.42
N SER A 41 -0.63 15.84 -0.65
CA SER A 41 -1.08 15.59 -2.01
C SER A 41 -0.31 14.41 -2.59
N TYR A 42 -1.00 13.48 -3.23
CA TYR A 42 -0.39 12.39 -4.00
C TYR A 42 -0.86 12.51 -5.45
N GLU A 43 0.04 12.31 -6.39
CA GLU A 43 -0.27 12.24 -7.81
C GLU A 43 -0.32 10.77 -8.23
N VAL A 44 -1.22 10.45 -9.15
CA VAL A 44 -1.36 9.11 -9.71
C VAL A 44 -1.17 9.26 -11.20
N ASP A 45 -0.26 8.46 -11.77
CA ASP A 45 0.17 8.56 -13.17
C ASP A 45 -0.98 8.41 -14.18
N ASP A 46 -2.10 7.81 -13.76
CA ASP A 46 -3.33 7.72 -14.53
C ASP A 46 -4.51 8.37 -13.78
N PRO A 47 -4.81 9.65 -14.04
CA PRO A 47 -5.90 10.37 -13.38
C PRO A 47 -7.30 9.93 -13.84
N GLU A 48 -7.42 9.17 -14.94
CA GLU A 48 -8.71 8.65 -15.42
C GLU A 48 -9.12 7.37 -14.71
N THR A 49 -8.16 6.63 -14.14
CA THR A 49 -8.44 5.50 -13.27
C THR A 49 -9.18 5.99 -12.02
N LYS A 50 -10.48 5.71 -11.94
CA LYS A 50 -11.26 5.90 -10.71
C LYS A 50 -10.71 5.00 -9.61
N LEU A 51 -9.82 5.55 -8.80
CA LEU A 51 -9.34 4.92 -7.58
C LEU A 51 -10.48 4.95 -6.56
N THR A 52 -11.30 3.91 -6.57
CA THR A 52 -12.41 3.75 -5.64
C THR A 52 -11.91 3.17 -4.32
N GLY A 53 -12.07 3.92 -3.22
CA GLY A 53 -11.96 3.42 -1.84
C GLY A 53 -10.59 2.84 -1.46
N ASP A 54 -10.49 2.36 -0.21
CA ASP A 54 -9.39 1.73 0.57
C ASP A 54 -8.13 1.16 -0.13
N SER A 55 -8.19 0.87 -1.43
CA SER A 55 -7.16 0.35 -2.32
C SER A 55 -5.82 1.12 -2.32
N LEU A 56 -5.81 2.38 -1.87
CA LEU A 56 -4.59 3.22 -1.77
C LEU A 56 -4.04 3.32 -0.35
N ALA A 57 -4.76 2.81 0.65
CA ALA A 57 -4.44 3.06 2.06
C ALA A 57 -3.04 2.57 2.41
N LEU A 58 -2.63 1.38 1.95
CA LEU A 58 -1.32 0.84 2.26
C LEU A 58 -0.18 1.64 1.60
N SER A 59 -0.34 2.10 0.36
CA SER A 59 0.67 2.92 -0.31
C SER A 59 0.93 4.24 0.42
N LEU A 60 -0.15 4.87 0.93
CA LEU A 60 -0.04 6.09 1.73
C LEU A 60 0.61 5.83 3.09
N ILE A 61 0.26 4.72 3.77
CA ILE A 61 0.92 4.30 5.01
C ILE A 61 2.43 4.11 4.79
N ILE A 62 2.82 3.40 3.73
CA ILE A 62 4.24 3.18 3.40
C ILE A 62 4.95 4.51 3.14
N CYS A 63 4.31 5.44 2.44
CA CYS A 63 4.87 6.78 2.18
C CYS A 63 5.11 7.56 3.48
N ILE A 64 4.10 7.63 4.35
CA ILE A 64 4.16 8.31 5.65
C ILE A 64 5.25 7.67 6.52
N MET A 65 5.24 6.34 6.65
CA MET A 65 6.22 5.61 7.43
C MET A 65 7.63 5.76 6.88
N SER A 66 7.81 5.76 5.56
CA SER A 66 9.09 6.06 4.91
C SER A 66 9.59 7.45 5.27
N PHE A 67 8.70 8.45 5.31
CA PHE A 67 9.05 9.82 5.69
C PHE A 67 9.47 9.95 7.16
N ILE A 68 8.79 9.24 8.07
CA ILE A 68 9.08 9.25 9.51
C ILE A 68 10.35 8.48 9.82
N LEU A 69 10.47 7.27 9.28
CA LEU A 69 11.62 6.38 9.49
C LEU A 69 12.86 6.81 8.70
N LYS A 70 12.73 7.79 7.79
CA LYS A 70 13.77 8.22 6.84
C LYS A 70 14.36 7.04 6.06
N ARG A 71 13.51 6.09 5.68
CA ARG A 71 13.88 4.85 4.99
C ARG A 71 12.94 4.61 3.83
N LEU A 72 13.50 4.55 2.63
CA LEU A 72 12.73 4.26 1.42
C LEU A 72 12.27 2.78 1.40
N PRO A 73 11.06 2.50 0.89
CA PRO A 73 10.64 1.13 0.63
C PRO A 73 11.46 0.52 -0.52
N PRO A 74 11.51 -0.82 -0.62
CA PRO A 74 12.17 -1.48 -1.75
C PRO A 74 11.51 -1.09 -3.09
N ALA A 75 12.32 -0.66 -4.06
CA ALA A 75 11.82 -0.16 -5.34
C ALA A 75 11.13 -1.22 -6.21
N ASP A 76 11.42 -2.50 -5.94
CA ASP A 76 10.92 -3.65 -6.67
C ASP A 76 9.65 -4.27 -6.06
N LEU A 77 9.14 -3.69 -4.96
CA LEU A 77 7.93 -4.12 -4.26
C LEU A 77 6.70 -3.36 -4.77
N CYS A 78 5.68 -4.12 -5.17
CA CYS A 78 4.32 -3.65 -5.42
C CYS A 78 3.42 -4.02 -4.24
N CYS A 79 2.47 -3.16 -3.89
CA CYS A 79 1.45 -3.39 -2.87
C CYS A 79 0.07 -3.23 -3.49
N THR A 80 -0.88 -4.10 -3.14
CA THR A 80 -2.20 -4.13 -3.79
C THR A 80 -3.40 -3.93 -2.86
N GLU A 81 -3.16 -3.37 -1.68
CA GLU A 81 -3.96 -3.73 -0.52
C GLU A 81 -4.85 -2.63 0.04
N ALA A 82 -6.03 -3.07 0.47
CA ALA A 82 -6.85 -2.38 1.44
C ALA A 82 -6.43 -2.83 2.85
N ILE A 83 -6.44 -1.89 3.79
CA ILE A 83 -6.12 -2.13 5.20
C ILE A 83 -7.27 -1.64 6.08
N ASP A 84 -7.50 -2.28 7.22
CA ASP A 84 -8.42 -1.76 8.23
C ASP A 84 -7.72 -0.84 9.24
N LEU A 85 -8.48 -0.22 10.16
CA LEU A 85 -7.97 0.67 11.19
C LEU A 85 -7.01 -0.01 12.19
N CYS A 86 -7.10 -1.34 12.31
CA CYS A 86 -6.26 -2.15 13.18
C CYS A 86 -4.97 -2.61 12.48
N GLY A 87 -4.78 -2.23 11.21
CA GLY A 87 -3.63 -2.59 10.41
C GLY A 87 -3.74 -3.96 9.72
N ASN A 88 -4.90 -4.63 9.75
CA ASN A 88 -5.05 -5.92 9.09
C ASN A 88 -5.27 -5.75 7.58
N PHE A 89 -4.60 -6.60 6.82
CA PHE A 89 -4.71 -6.64 5.38
C PHE A 89 -6.01 -7.29 4.93
N ARG A 90 -6.65 -6.70 3.91
CA ARG A 90 -7.94 -7.16 3.37
C ARG A 90 -7.76 -7.78 1.98
N PRO A 91 -8.43 -8.92 1.70
CA PRO A 91 -8.47 -9.49 0.35
C PRO A 91 -9.02 -8.49 -0.65
N VAL A 92 -8.50 -8.57 -1.88
CA VAL A 92 -8.85 -7.67 -2.97
C VAL A 92 -9.13 -8.47 -4.25
N GLY A 93 -10.07 -7.98 -5.06
CA GLY A 93 -10.34 -8.56 -6.37
C GLY A 93 -9.30 -8.19 -7.43
N GLY A 94 -9.37 -8.88 -8.57
CA GLY A 94 -8.61 -8.52 -9.77
C GLY A 94 -7.13 -8.87 -9.72
N LEU A 95 -6.73 -9.91 -8.97
CA LEU A 95 -5.33 -10.29 -8.77
C LEU A 95 -4.56 -10.47 -10.09
N LYS A 96 -5.16 -11.10 -11.11
CA LYS A 96 -4.53 -11.29 -12.43
C LYS A 96 -4.15 -9.98 -13.13
N TYR A 97 -5.04 -8.98 -13.09
CA TYR A 97 -4.78 -7.66 -13.68
C TYR A 97 -3.71 -6.91 -12.90
N LYS A 98 -3.72 -7.05 -11.57
CA LYS A 98 -2.71 -6.46 -10.68
C LYS A 98 -1.32 -7.05 -10.91
N LEU A 99 -1.23 -8.36 -11.13
CA LEU A 99 0.04 -9.02 -11.48
C LEU A 99 0.57 -8.55 -12.84
N LYS A 100 -0.30 -8.41 -13.85
CA LYS A 100 0.10 -7.87 -15.15
C LYS A 100 0.61 -6.43 -15.02
N ALA A 101 -0.12 -5.57 -14.29
CA ALA A 101 0.27 -4.19 -14.07
C ALA A 101 1.61 -4.09 -13.31
N ALA A 102 1.83 -4.93 -12.29
CA ALA A 102 3.09 -4.99 -11.57
C ALA A 102 4.26 -5.42 -12.48
N ALA A 103 4.03 -6.39 -13.36
CA ALA A 103 5.03 -6.83 -14.34
C ALA A 103 5.36 -5.73 -15.35
N ASP A 104 4.35 -5.02 -15.86
CA ASP A 104 4.51 -3.90 -16.79
C ASP A 104 5.26 -2.73 -16.15
N ALA A 105 5.07 -2.52 -14.84
CA ALA A 105 5.81 -1.56 -14.03
C ALA A 105 7.21 -2.05 -13.59
N GLY A 106 7.66 -3.22 -14.08
CA GLY A 106 8.98 -3.78 -13.80
C GLY A 106 9.16 -4.23 -12.34
N LYS A 107 8.09 -4.59 -11.64
CA LYS A 107 8.14 -5.05 -10.24
C LYS A 107 8.34 -6.56 -10.18
N SER A 108 9.24 -7.02 -9.33
CA SER A 108 9.53 -8.44 -9.13
C SER A 108 8.81 -9.04 -7.92
N ARG A 109 8.29 -8.21 -7.01
CA ARG A 109 7.63 -8.68 -5.78
C ARG A 109 6.30 -8.00 -5.56
N ILE A 110 5.35 -8.73 -4.99
CA ILE A 110 4.03 -8.23 -4.66
C ILE A 110 3.65 -8.61 -3.23
N LEU A 111 3.23 -7.63 -2.42
CA LEU A 111 2.63 -7.90 -1.12
C LEU A 111 1.14 -8.23 -1.31
N LEU A 112 0.74 -9.38 -0.76
CA LEU A 112 -0.63 -9.89 -0.74
C LEU A 112 -1.07 -10.26 0.68
N PRO A 113 -2.37 -10.15 1.02
CA PRO A 113 -2.91 -10.73 2.23
C PRO A 113 -2.71 -12.25 2.23
N LEU A 114 -2.44 -12.84 3.40
CA LEU A 114 -2.23 -14.27 3.54
C LEU A 114 -3.45 -15.07 3.07
N ALA A 115 -4.65 -14.51 3.27
CA ALA A 115 -5.89 -15.10 2.79
C ALA A 115 -5.94 -15.29 1.26
N MET A 116 -5.15 -14.52 0.50
CA MET A 116 -5.06 -14.62 -0.96
C MET A 116 -4.05 -15.66 -1.45
N LYS A 117 -3.31 -16.34 -0.56
CA LYS A 117 -2.32 -17.35 -0.93
C LYS A 117 -2.92 -18.44 -1.83
N THR A 118 -4.06 -19.00 -1.44
CA THR A 118 -4.75 -20.03 -2.22
C THR A 118 -5.21 -19.52 -3.59
N GLU A 119 -5.60 -18.24 -3.69
CA GLU A 119 -6.00 -17.65 -4.98
C GLU A 119 -4.79 -17.43 -5.89
N PHE A 120 -3.69 -16.91 -5.34
CA PHE A 120 -2.44 -16.73 -6.07
C PHE A 120 -1.86 -18.06 -6.57
N GLU A 121 -1.90 -19.10 -5.73
CA GLU A 121 -1.41 -20.44 -6.08
C GLU A 121 -2.23 -21.14 -7.18
N LYS A 122 -3.49 -20.71 -7.40
CA LYS A 122 -4.33 -21.20 -8.51
C LYS A 122 -4.05 -20.51 -9.84
N ILE A 123 -3.29 -19.41 -9.86
CA ILE A 123 -2.92 -18.71 -11.08
C ILE A 123 -1.80 -19.49 -11.77
N GLU A 124 -1.92 -19.75 -13.07
CA GLU A 124 -0.87 -20.41 -13.88
C GLU A 124 0.46 -19.64 -13.79
N MET A 125 1.59 -20.36 -13.84
CA MET A 125 2.92 -19.76 -13.64
C MET A 125 3.22 -18.65 -14.66
N GLU A 126 2.80 -18.82 -15.91
CA GLU A 126 2.92 -17.83 -16.98
C GLU A 126 2.14 -16.55 -16.66
N GLN A 127 1.01 -16.68 -15.97
CA GLN A 127 0.16 -15.56 -15.55
C GLN A 127 0.65 -14.88 -14.26
N ARG A 128 1.72 -15.39 -13.64
CA ARG A 128 2.39 -14.74 -12.50
C ARG A 128 3.54 -13.82 -12.94
N TYR A 129 3.96 -13.88 -14.21
CA TYR A 129 4.99 -13.01 -14.78
C TYR A 129 6.32 -13.01 -14.01
N GLY A 130 6.67 -14.13 -13.36
CA GLY A 130 7.87 -14.22 -12.52
C GLY A 130 7.81 -13.41 -11.21
N ILE A 131 6.65 -12.84 -10.86
CA ILE A 131 6.47 -12.07 -9.64
C ILE A 131 6.44 -13.01 -8.43
N VAL A 132 7.21 -12.66 -7.40
CA VAL A 132 7.22 -13.35 -6.11
C VAL A 132 6.22 -12.71 -5.16
N ALA A 133 5.27 -13.52 -4.67
CA ALA A 133 4.32 -13.08 -3.66
C ALA A 133 4.93 -13.13 -2.24
N ILE A 134 4.75 -12.03 -1.49
CA ILE A 134 5.03 -11.91 -0.07
C ILE A 134 3.67 -11.83 0.65
N TYR A 135 3.43 -12.66 1.67
CA TYR A 135 2.07 -12.86 2.22
C TYR A 135 1.86 -12.28 3.61
N GLY A 136 1.21 -11.13 3.77
CA GLY A 136 0.96 -10.40 5.04
C GLY A 136 -0.34 -10.77 5.76
N GLN A 137 -0.40 -10.69 7.08
CA GLN A 137 -1.67 -10.60 7.82
C GLN A 137 -1.93 -9.19 8.33
N ASN A 138 -0.89 -8.54 8.85
CA ASN A 138 -0.99 -7.21 9.45
C ASN A 138 0.22 -6.35 9.08
N PHE A 139 0.04 -5.03 9.03
CA PHE A 139 1.10 -4.05 8.80
C PHE A 139 2.26 -4.15 9.80
N LYS A 140 1.97 -4.66 11.01
CA LYS A 140 2.96 -4.87 12.07
C LYS A 140 3.83 -6.12 11.86
N ASP A 141 3.50 -6.96 10.89
CA ASP A 141 4.23 -8.20 10.65
C ASP A 141 5.71 -7.88 10.36
N PRO A 142 6.66 -8.50 11.09
CA PRO A 142 8.08 -8.23 10.89
C PRO A 142 8.53 -8.79 9.53
N ARG A 143 8.92 -7.91 8.60
CA ARG A 143 9.52 -8.27 7.30
C ARG A 143 10.55 -7.25 6.84
#